data_AF-A0A8H5GNE4-F1
#
_entry.id   AF-A0A8H5GNE4-F1
#
_cell.length_a   1.000
_cell.length_b   1.000
_cell.length_c   1.000
_cell.angle_alpha   90.00
_cell.angle_beta   90.00
_cell.angle_gamma   90.00
#
_symmetry.space_group_name_H-M   'P 1'
#
loop_
_entity.id
_entity.type
_entity.pdbx_description
1 polymer ?
#
loop_
_entity_poly.entity_id
_entity_poly.type
_entity_poly.pdbx_seq_one_letter_code
_entity_poly.pdbx_strand_id
1 'polypeptide(L)'
;MELHALSTGSKPRVVTAMTMLKQMLFRYQGQVGAALVLGGVDATGPHLFTIHPHGSTDKLPYVTMGSGSLAAMAVFESGWRANMEREDALNLVKAAISAGIFNDLGSGSNIDACIITASHTEMLRNVEMPNMRVQKERKYFRRGTTAWKTENVRDLVVNEQITFVGGDAMDTT
;
A
#
# COMPACT_ATOMS: atom_id res chain seq x y z
N MET A 1 -10.79 -2.63 14.19
CA MET A 1 -9.79 -3.48 14.88
C MET A 1 -9.18 -2.78 16.08
N GLU A 2 -8.79 -1.51 15.99
CA GLU A 2 -8.25 -0.75 17.13
C GLU A 2 -9.20 -0.72 18.33
N LEU A 3 -10.49 -0.44 18.12
CA LEU A 3 -11.49 -0.48 19.20
C LEU A 3 -11.55 -1.85 19.89
N HIS A 4 -11.43 -2.94 19.11
CA HIS A 4 -11.40 -4.29 19.66
C HIS A 4 -10.14 -4.52 20.50
N ALA A 5 -8.97 -4.09 20.00
CA ALA A 5 -7.70 -4.18 20.74
C ALA A 5 -7.75 -3.40 22.07
N LEU A 6 -8.30 -2.18 22.06
CA LEU A 6 -8.45 -1.35 23.24
C LEU A 6 -9.42 -1.97 24.25
N SER A 7 -10.50 -2.58 23.78
CA SER A 7 -11.48 -3.24 24.65
C SER A 7 -10.97 -4.56 25.24
N THR A 8 -10.18 -5.35 24.49
CA THR A 8 -9.66 -6.64 24.96
C THR A 8 -8.31 -6.53 25.65
N GLY A 9 -7.63 -5.38 25.56
CA GLY A 9 -6.27 -5.18 26.05
C GLY A 9 -5.22 -6.08 25.38
N SER A 10 -5.55 -6.68 24.23
CA SER A 10 -4.70 -7.69 23.56
C SER A 10 -4.57 -7.42 22.07
N LYS A 11 -3.45 -7.88 21.48
CA LYS A 11 -3.22 -7.77 20.04
C LYS A 11 -4.33 -8.53 19.29
N PRO A 12 -4.98 -7.93 18.28
CA PRO A 12 -6.04 -8.60 17.57
C PRO A 12 -5.55 -9.82 16.79
N ARG A 13 -6.39 -10.87 16.73
CA ARG A 13 -6.14 -12.05 15.90
C ARG A 13 -6.56 -11.80 14.45
N VAL A 14 -5.83 -12.41 13.51
CA VAL A 14 -6.15 -12.30 12.07
C VAL A 14 -7.52 -12.91 11.77
N VAL A 15 -7.85 -14.02 12.43
CA VAL A 15 -9.15 -14.70 12.31
C VAL A 15 -10.32 -13.81 12.75
N THR A 16 -10.13 -12.93 13.73
CA THR A 16 -11.16 -11.97 14.16
C THR A 16 -11.44 -10.96 13.05
N ALA A 17 -10.40 -10.38 12.45
CA ALA A 17 -10.56 -9.46 11.32
C ALA A 17 -11.23 -10.15 10.12
N MET A 18 -10.81 -11.37 9.78
CA MET A 18 -11.41 -12.18 8.72
C MET A 18 -12.92 -12.41 8.97
N THR A 19 -13.29 -12.75 10.21
CA THR A 19 -14.69 -13.02 10.58
C THR A 19 -15.55 -11.77 10.46
N MET A 20 -15.05 -10.61 10.88
CA MET A 20 -15.78 -9.35 10.75
C MET A 20 -15.97 -8.97 9.28
N LEU A 21 -14.93 -9.12 8.45
CA LEU A 21 -14.99 -8.81 7.02
C LEU A 21 -15.96 -9.73 6.28
N LYS A 22 -15.86 -11.06 6.49
CA LYS A 22 -16.75 -12.01 5.80
C LYS A 22 -18.21 -11.82 6.17
N GLN A 23 -18.51 -11.54 7.45
CA GLN A 23 -19.89 -11.29 7.91
C GLN A 23 -20.47 -10.03 7.28
N MET A 24 -19.66 -8.97 7.17
CA MET A 24 -20.05 -7.73 6.52
C MET A 24 -20.34 -7.97 5.03
N LEU A 25 -19.42 -8.59 4.29
CA LEU A 25 -19.58 -8.85 2.86
C LEU A 25 -20.76 -9.81 2.57
N PHE A 26 -20.90 -10.86 3.38
CA PHE A 26 -22.03 -11.79 3.29
C PHE A 26 -23.37 -11.09 3.54
N ARG A 27 -23.43 -10.15 4.49
CA ARG A 27 -24.65 -9.35 4.75
C ARG A 27 -25.10 -8.56 3.51
N TYR A 28 -24.16 -8.09 2.70
CA TYR A 28 -24.45 -7.38 1.45
C TYR A 28 -24.60 -8.31 0.24
N GLN A 29 -24.51 -9.63 0.41
CA GLN A 29 -24.71 -10.63 -0.65
C GLN A 29 -23.96 -10.33 -1.97
N GLY A 30 -22.74 -9.77 -1.87
CA GLY A 30 -21.92 -9.43 -3.04
C GLY A 30 -22.20 -8.08 -3.70
N GLN A 31 -23.13 -7.26 -3.18
CA GLN A 31 -23.32 -5.88 -3.65
C GLN A 31 -22.09 -5.01 -3.39
N VAL A 32 -21.34 -5.33 -2.31
CA VAL A 32 -20.03 -4.74 -2.05
C VAL A 32 -18.99 -5.58 -2.79
N GLY A 33 -18.56 -5.10 -3.96
CA GLY A 33 -17.58 -5.76 -4.83
C GLY A 33 -16.13 -5.71 -4.30
N ALA A 34 -15.91 -6.05 -3.04
CA ALA A 34 -14.59 -6.06 -2.42
C ALA A 34 -14.01 -7.48 -2.41
N ALA A 35 -12.90 -7.67 -3.12
CA ALA A 35 -12.11 -8.89 -3.10
C ALA A 35 -10.81 -8.61 -2.33
N LEU A 36 -10.65 -9.21 -1.16
CA LEU A 36 -9.61 -8.85 -0.20
C LEU A 36 -8.64 -10.00 0.02
N VAL A 37 -7.36 -9.66 0.11
CA VAL A 37 -6.31 -10.54 0.65
C VAL A 37 -5.98 -10.04 2.05
N LEU A 38 -6.15 -10.89 3.04
CA LEU A 38 -5.88 -10.60 4.45
C LEU A 38 -4.69 -11.45 4.92
N GLY A 39 -3.54 -10.79 5.08
CA GLY A 39 -2.34 -11.38 5.67
C GLY A 39 -2.05 -10.81 7.04
N GLY A 40 -1.51 -11.63 7.94
CA GLY A 40 -1.03 -11.17 9.24
C GLY A 40 -0.36 -12.27 10.04
N VAL A 41 0.27 -11.88 11.14
CA VAL A 41 0.86 -12.80 12.12
C VAL A 41 0.14 -12.62 13.44
N ASP A 42 -0.38 -13.70 14.00
CA ASP A 42 -0.96 -13.72 15.34
C ASP A 42 -0.25 -14.73 16.25
N ALA A 43 -0.77 -14.93 17.45
CA ALA A 43 -0.20 -15.86 18.44
C ALA A 43 -0.12 -17.32 17.95
N THR A 44 -0.92 -17.69 16.94
CA THR A 44 -0.89 -19.03 16.33
C THR A 44 0.01 -19.10 15.10
N GLY A 45 0.58 -17.97 14.66
CA GLY A 45 1.57 -17.90 13.59
C GLY A 45 1.11 -17.05 12.40
N PRO A 46 1.79 -17.17 11.25
CA PRO A 46 1.44 -16.45 10.03
C PRO A 46 0.19 -17.05 9.38
N HIS A 47 -0.71 -16.18 8.96
CA HIS A 47 -1.95 -16.55 8.29
C HIS A 47 -2.19 -15.67 7.08
N LEU A 48 -2.68 -16.30 6.00
CA LEU A 48 -3.06 -15.67 4.76
C LEU A 48 -4.45 -16.18 4.36
N PHE A 49 -5.37 -15.24 4.17
CA PHE A 49 -6.76 -15.50 3.83
C PHE A 49 -7.15 -14.73 2.58
N THR A 50 -8.00 -15.32 1.74
CA THR A 50 -8.79 -14.59 0.74
C THR A 50 -10.20 -14.39 1.28
N ILE A 51 -10.82 -13.26 0.92
CA ILE A 51 -12.20 -12.96 1.22
C ILE A 51 -12.84 -12.45 -0.05
N HIS A 52 -13.79 -13.22 -0.60
CA HIS A 52 -14.50 -12.87 -1.81
C HIS A 52 -15.72 -11.97 -1.50
N PRO A 53 -16.24 -11.22 -2.49
CA PRO A 53 -17.38 -10.32 -2.31
C PRO A 53 -18.64 -10.97 -1.70
N HIS A 54 -18.85 -12.27 -1.96
CA HIS A 54 -20.00 -13.02 -1.42
C HIS A 54 -19.76 -13.54 0.01
N GLY A 55 -18.62 -13.25 0.63
CA GLY A 55 -18.26 -13.66 1.98
C GLY A 55 -17.64 -15.06 2.10
N SER A 56 -17.34 -15.74 0.99
CA SER A 56 -16.52 -16.95 1.02
C SER A 56 -15.08 -16.61 1.39
N THR A 57 -14.41 -17.53 2.09
CA THR A 57 -13.06 -17.32 2.61
C THR A 57 -12.23 -18.59 2.48
N ASP A 58 -11.00 -18.46 1.99
CA ASP A 58 -10.05 -19.56 1.89
C ASP A 58 -8.77 -19.25 2.65
N LYS A 59 -8.10 -20.30 3.17
CA LYS A 59 -6.80 -20.21 3.83
C LYS A 59 -5.79 -21.02 3.03
N LEU A 60 -4.81 -20.34 2.46
CA LEU A 60 -3.83 -20.93 1.53
C LEU A 60 -2.42 -20.39 1.83
N PRO A 61 -1.36 -21.14 1.47
CA PRO A 61 0.02 -20.69 1.69
C PRO A 61 0.43 -19.50 0.81
N TYR A 62 -0.17 -19.35 -0.37
CA TYR A 62 -0.06 -18.20 -1.26
C TYR A 62 -1.39 -18.00 -1.97
N VAL A 63 -1.69 -16.76 -2.35
CA VAL A 63 -2.95 -16.39 -3.01
C VAL A 63 -2.69 -15.26 -3.99
N THR A 64 -3.44 -15.24 -5.10
CA THR A 64 -3.44 -14.13 -6.05
C THR A 64 -4.88 -13.70 -6.32
N MET A 65 -5.11 -12.39 -6.43
CA MET A 65 -6.43 -11.79 -6.63
C MET A 65 -6.33 -10.62 -7.61
N GLY A 66 -7.46 -10.21 -8.20
CA GLY A 66 -7.53 -9.15 -9.20
C GLY A 66 -7.39 -9.65 -10.65
N SER A 67 -7.36 -8.73 -11.61
CA SER A 67 -7.31 -9.05 -13.05
C SER A 67 -6.00 -9.70 -13.48
N GLY A 68 -4.86 -9.29 -12.92
CA GLY A 68 -3.54 -9.90 -13.15
C GLY A 68 -3.27 -11.20 -12.38
N SER A 69 -4.27 -11.75 -11.69
CA SER A 69 -4.09 -12.91 -10.79
C SER A 69 -3.60 -14.17 -11.49
N LEU A 70 -4.02 -14.42 -12.73
CA LEU A 70 -3.63 -15.62 -13.49
C LEU A 70 -2.13 -15.64 -13.80
N ALA A 71 -1.57 -14.50 -14.24
CA ALA A 71 -0.14 -14.37 -14.50
C ALA A 71 0.68 -14.49 -13.20
N ALA A 72 0.21 -13.84 -12.13
CA ALA A 72 0.85 -13.97 -10.82
C ALA A 72 0.79 -15.42 -10.29
N MET A 73 -0.34 -16.11 -10.49
CA MET A 73 -0.53 -17.50 -10.04
C MET A 73 0.46 -18.43 -10.73
N ALA A 74 0.65 -18.30 -12.05
CA ALA A 74 1.61 -19.12 -12.79
C ALA A 74 3.03 -19.02 -12.20
N VAL A 75 3.44 -17.81 -11.79
CA VAL A 75 4.75 -17.60 -11.15
C VAL A 75 4.79 -18.25 -9.76
N PHE A 76 3.76 -18.07 -8.93
CA PHE A 76 3.70 -18.72 -7.61
C PHE A 76 3.71 -20.24 -7.71
N GLU A 77 2.91 -20.84 -8.59
CA GLU A 77 2.87 -22.29 -8.82
C GLU A 77 4.24 -22.84 -9.24
N SER A 78 5.01 -22.08 -10.02
CA SER A 78 6.34 -22.51 -10.48
C SER A 78 7.46 -22.37 -9.44
N GLY A 79 7.36 -21.37 -8.55
CA GLY A 79 8.48 -20.93 -7.72
C GLY A 79 8.27 -21.02 -6.21
N TRP A 80 7.03 -21.22 -5.75
CA TRP A 80 6.73 -21.27 -4.32
C TRP A 80 7.30 -22.52 -3.65
N ARG A 81 7.87 -22.34 -2.46
CA ARG A 81 8.35 -23.42 -1.60
C ARG A 81 7.93 -23.14 -0.16
N ALA A 82 7.72 -24.20 0.63
CA ALA A 82 7.53 -24.04 2.06
C ALA A 82 8.82 -23.51 2.72
N ASN A 83 8.67 -22.67 3.75
CA ASN A 83 9.77 -22.13 4.55
C ASN A 83 10.85 -21.38 3.74
N MET A 84 10.43 -20.57 2.77
CA MET A 84 11.35 -19.70 2.02
C MET A 84 11.97 -18.63 2.94
N GLU A 85 13.23 -18.32 2.66
CA GLU A 85 13.89 -17.16 3.24
C GLU A 85 13.20 -15.85 2.80
N ARG A 86 13.31 -14.83 3.64
CA ARG A 86 12.65 -13.53 3.43
C ARG A 86 12.98 -12.94 2.05
N GLU A 87 14.24 -12.99 1.64
CA GLU A 87 14.69 -12.40 0.36
C GLU A 87 14.16 -13.19 -0.85
N ASP A 88 14.20 -14.52 -0.78
CA ASP A 88 13.64 -15.40 -1.82
C ASP A 88 12.14 -15.18 -1.98
N ALA A 89 11.40 -15.09 -0.87
CA ALA A 89 9.97 -14.82 -0.88
C ALA A 89 9.67 -13.44 -1.49
N LEU A 90 10.44 -12.41 -1.15
CA LEU A 90 10.29 -11.08 -1.73
C LEU A 90 10.59 -11.09 -3.24
N ASN A 91 11.62 -11.80 -3.68
CA ASN A 91 11.95 -11.95 -5.09
C ASN A 91 10.84 -12.65 -5.87
N LEU A 92 10.26 -13.72 -5.31
CA LEU A 92 9.13 -14.41 -5.91
C LEU A 92 7.89 -13.50 -6.03
N VAL A 93 7.58 -12.73 -4.98
CA VAL A 93 6.46 -11.77 -5.01
C VAL A 93 6.69 -10.69 -6.07
N LYS A 94 7.89 -10.12 -6.16
CA LYS A 94 8.23 -9.15 -7.22
C LYS A 94 8.03 -9.75 -8.60
N ALA A 95 8.52 -10.96 -8.84
CA ALA A 95 8.34 -11.66 -10.12
C ALA A 95 6.85 -11.90 -10.44
N ALA A 96 6.05 -12.32 -9.46
CA ALA A 96 4.62 -12.58 -9.65
C ALA A 96 3.84 -11.30 -9.98
N ILE A 97 4.10 -10.21 -9.27
CA ILE A 97 3.45 -8.91 -9.55
C ILE A 97 3.95 -8.32 -10.87
N SER A 98 5.24 -8.44 -11.18
CA SER A 98 5.79 -8.03 -12.47
C SER A 98 5.13 -8.78 -13.64
N ALA A 99 4.93 -10.09 -13.51
CA ALA A 99 4.18 -10.87 -14.49
C ALA A 99 2.74 -10.36 -14.65
N GLY A 100 2.06 -10.01 -13.55
CA GLY A 100 0.75 -9.35 -13.61
C GLY A 100 0.78 -8.02 -14.36
N ILE A 101 1.73 -7.14 -14.03
CA ILE A 101 1.91 -5.82 -14.66
C ILE A 101 2.12 -5.92 -16.17
N PHE A 102 2.91 -6.88 -16.65
CA PHE A 102 3.24 -6.99 -18.07
C PHE A 102 2.21 -7.79 -18.89
N ASN A 103 1.38 -8.61 -18.25
CA ASN A 103 0.43 -9.49 -18.96
C ASN A 103 -1.05 -9.10 -18.76
N ASP A 104 -1.37 -8.13 -17.90
CA ASP A 104 -2.74 -7.63 -17.71
C ASP A 104 -2.82 -6.12 -17.95
N LEU A 105 -3.77 -5.69 -18.79
CA LEU A 105 -4.01 -4.28 -19.12
C LEU A 105 -4.60 -3.50 -17.94
N GLY A 106 -5.28 -4.17 -17.01
CA GLY A 106 -5.82 -3.57 -15.79
C GLY A 106 -4.79 -3.41 -14.68
N SER A 107 -3.59 -3.97 -14.85
CA SER A 107 -2.49 -3.96 -13.88
C SER A 107 -1.33 -3.11 -14.42
N GLY A 108 -0.60 -2.41 -13.54
CA GLY A 108 0.48 -1.55 -13.98
C GLY A 108 1.17 -0.80 -12.85
N SER A 109 1.98 0.21 -13.21
CA SER A 109 2.73 1.07 -12.28
C SER A 109 3.92 0.36 -11.60
N ASN A 110 4.14 0.64 -10.32
CA ASN A 110 5.25 0.16 -9.50
C ASN A 110 4.80 -1.01 -8.61
N ILE A 111 5.79 -1.76 -8.11
CA ILE A 111 5.58 -2.86 -7.17
C ILE A 111 5.77 -2.34 -5.75
N ASP A 112 4.74 -2.49 -4.92
CA ASP A 112 4.78 -2.25 -3.48
C ASP A 112 4.74 -3.59 -2.75
N ALA A 113 5.49 -3.72 -1.65
CA ALA A 113 5.52 -4.92 -0.83
C ALA A 113 5.33 -4.57 0.65
N CYS A 114 4.70 -5.46 1.41
CA CYS A 114 4.57 -5.36 2.85
C CYS A 114 5.10 -6.65 3.49
N ILE A 115 6.06 -6.51 4.40
CA ILE A 115 6.66 -7.63 5.11
C ILE A 115 6.14 -7.60 6.54
N ILE A 116 5.40 -8.64 6.93
CA ILE A 116 4.81 -8.77 8.25
C ILE A 116 5.53 -9.89 8.99
N THR A 117 6.18 -9.55 10.09
CA THR A 117 6.79 -10.49 11.04
C THR A 117 6.04 -10.45 12.37
N ALA A 118 6.35 -11.35 13.31
CA ALA A 118 5.72 -11.37 14.63
C ALA A 118 5.98 -10.09 15.45
N SER A 119 7.12 -9.43 15.20
CA SER A 119 7.55 -8.23 15.94
C SER A 119 7.27 -6.93 15.20
N HIS A 120 7.45 -6.92 13.87
CA HIS A 120 7.47 -5.70 13.07
C HIS A 120 6.74 -5.85 11.72
N THR A 121 6.21 -4.73 11.24
CA THR A 121 5.61 -4.59 9.91
C THR A 121 6.37 -3.53 9.14
N GLU A 122 6.91 -3.92 7.99
CA GLU A 122 7.72 -3.07 7.12
C GLU A 122 6.98 -2.84 5.80
N MET A 123 6.65 -1.59 5.52
CA MET A 123 5.97 -1.17 4.30
C MET A 123 7.01 -0.67 3.29
N LEU A 124 7.23 -1.43 2.23
CA LEU A 124 8.17 -1.11 1.17
C LEU A 124 7.41 -0.57 -0.04
N ARG A 125 7.56 0.72 -0.32
CA ARG A 125 6.91 1.38 -1.45
C ARG A 125 7.89 1.57 -2.60
N ASN A 126 7.44 1.37 -3.83
CA ASN A 126 8.23 1.44 -5.05
C ASN A 126 9.47 0.53 -4.99
N VAL A 127 9.30 -0.72 -4.55
CA VAL A 127 10.37 -1.72 -4.50
C VAL A 127 10.97 -1.92 -5.88
N GLU A 128 10.11 -1.94 -6.89
CA GLU A 128 10.51 -2.02 -8.28
C GLU A 128 9.64 -1.08 -9.12
N MET A 129 10.28 -0.37 -10.05
CA MET A 129 9.63 0.63 -10.92
C MET A 129 9.88 0.27 -12.39
N PRO A 130 9.24 -0.79 -12.92
CA PRO A 130 9.52 -1.28 -14.26
C PRO A 130 9.19 -0.24 -15.35
N ASN A 131 8.19 0.62 -15.11
CA ASN A 131 7.66 1.56 -16.09
C ASN A 131 7.91 3.02 -15.67
N MET A 132 9.16 3.38 -15.36
CA MET A 132 9.49 4.76 -14.98
C MET A 132 9.24 5.73 -16.14
N ARG A 133 8.38 6.73 -15.89
CA ARG A 133 8.06 7.75 -16.90
C ARG A 133 9.28 8.64 -17.14
N VAL A 134 9.67 8.76 -18.41
CA VAL A 134 10.70 9.70 -18.85
C VAL A 134 10.24 11.14 -18.71
N GLN A 135 11.20 12.04 -18.56
CA GLN A 135 10.92 13.47 -18.58
C GLN A 135 10.38 13.86 -19.95
N LYS A 136 9.32 14.67 -19.98
CA LYS A 136 8.80 15.23 -21.24
C LYS A 136 9.87 16.08 -21.91
N GLU A 137 10.18 15.78 -23.16
CA GLU A 137 11.21 16.50 -23.93
C GLU A 137 10.84 17.97 -24.19
N ARG A 138 9.54 18.30 -24.25
CA ARG A 138 9.06 19.64 -24.61
C ARG A 138 8.23 20.27 -23.51
N LYS A 139 8.46 21.56 -23.30
CA LYS A 139 7.56 22.47 -22.59
C LYS A 139 6.66 23.15 -23.63
N TYR A 140 5.35 22.96 -23.51
CA TYR A 140 4.42 23.31 -24.59
C TYR A 140 4.05 24.79 -24.67
N PHE A 141 4.03 25.52 -23.54
CA PHE A 141 3.54 26.90 -23.51
C PHE A 141 4.44 27.80 -22.67
N ARG A 142 4.67 29.02 -23.18
CA ARG A 142 5.29 30.11 -22.43
C ARG A 142 4.26 30.72 -21.47
N ARG A 143 4.72 31.31 -20.37
CA ARG A 143 3.86 32.10 -19.48
C ARG A 143 3.19 33.23 -20.28
N GLY A 144 1.90 33.46 -20.06
CA GLY A 144 1.13 34.53 -20.72
C GLY A 144 0.39 34.13 -22.01
N THR A 145 0.36 32.84 -22.38
CA THR A 145 -0.45 32.37 -23.53
C THR A 145 -1.96 32.37 -23.26
N THR A 146 -2.37 32.27 -22.00
CA THR A 146 -3.79 32.27 -21.62
C THR A 146 -4.29 33.70 -21.50
N ALA A 147 -5.29 34.07 -22.30
CA ALA A 147 -5.97 35.36 -22.17
C ALA A 147 -6.78 35.39 -20.86
N TRP A 148 -6.61 36.46 -20.07
CA TRP A 148 -7.37 36.69 -18.85
C TRP A 148 -8.20 37.97 -18.97
N LYS A 149 -9.37 37.98 -18.33
CA LYS A 149 -10.29 39.14 -18.33
C LYS A 149 -10.12 40.01 -17.08
N THR A 150 -9.83 39.39 -15.95
CA THR A 150 -9.63 40.07 -14.66
C THR A 150 -8.52 39.37 -13.89
N GLU A 151 -7.66 40.14 -13.23
CA GLU A 151 -6.61 39.66 -12.33
C GLU A 151 -6.80 40.36 -10.98
N ASN A 152 -6.81 39.58 -9.89
CA ASN A 152 -6.85 40.11 -8.53
C ASN A 152 -5.80 39.36 -7.72
N VAL A 153 -4.72 40.06 -7.38
CA VAL A 153 -3.63 39.52 -6.57
C VAL A 153 -3.79 40.07 -5.16
N ARG A 154 -3.91 39.17 -4.18
CA ARG A 154 -3.95 39.52 -2.76
C ARG A 154 -2.64 39.13 -2.12
N ASP A 155 -2.00 40.09 -1.47
CA ASP A 155 -0.88 39.81 -0.59
C ASP A 155 -1.44 39.31 0.76
N LEU A 156 -0.97 38.14 1.19
CA LEU A 156 -1.40 37.53 2.46
C LEU A 156 -0.46 37.90 3.62
N VAL A 157 0.64 38.59 3.33
CA VAL A 157 1.57 39.08 4.35
C VAL A 157 1.06 40.41 4.88
N VAL A 158 0.47 40.39 6.08
CA VAL A 158 -0.10 41.60 6.72
C VAL A 158 0.94 42.36 7.54
N ASN A 159 1.94 41.66 8.11
CA ASN A 159 3.04 42.28 8.84
C ASN A 159 4.24 41.33 8.92
N GLU A 160 5.43 41.80 8.55
CA GLU A 160 6.68 41.06 8.68
C GLU A 160 7.45 41.64 9.86
N GLN A 161 7.42 40.94 11.00
CA GLN A 161 8.24 41.31 12.16
C GLN A 161 9.59 40.61 12.05
N ILE A 162 10.63 41.38 11.77
CA ILE A 162 12.02 40.91 11.85
C ILE A 162 12.42 40.96 13.32
N THR A 163 12.32 39.83 14.01
CA THR A 163 12.88 39.67 15.35
C THR A 163 14.39 39.47 15.21
N PHE A 164 15.17 40.51 15.47
CA PHE A 164 16.60 40.36 15.67
C PHE A 164 16.82 39.56 16.96
N VAL A 165 17.25 38.32 16.81
CA VAL A 165 17.78 37.52 17.91
C VAL A 165 19.10 38.17 18.31
N GLY A 166 19.05 39.05 19.32
CA GLY A 166 20.23 39.71 19.86
C GLY A 166 21.27 38.67 20.27
N GLY A 167 22.51 38.90 19.87
CA GLY A 167 23.64 38.08 20.31
C GLY A 167 23.83 38.26 21.82
N ASP A 168 23.71 37.17 22.56
CA ASP A 168 24.20 37.11 23.93
C ASP A 168 25.69 37.45 23.89
N ALA A 169 26.03 38.62 24.41
CA ALA A 169 27.38 38.93 24.80
C ALA A 169 27.75 37.91 25.90
N MET A 170 28.59 36.93 25.56
CA MET A 170 29.27 36.12 26.56
C MET A 170 30.21 37.02 27.35
N ASP A 171 29.80 37.39 28.57
CA ASP A 171 30.70 37.93 29.58
C ASP A 171 31.78 36.88 29.88
N THR A 172 33.02 37.19 29.52
CA THR A 172 34.21 36.44 29.94
C THR A 172 34.94 37.26 31.00
N THR A 173 34.69 36.92 32.26
CA THR A 173 35.60 37.15 33.38
C THR A 173 35.45 36.03 34.40
#